data_AF-A0AA39ZVS3-F1
#
_entry.id   AF-A0AA39ZVS3-F1
#
_cell.length_a   1.000
_cell.length_b   1.000
_cell.length_c   1.000
_cell.angle_alpha   90.00
_cell.angle_beta   90.00
_cell.angle_gamma   90.00
#
_symmetry.space_group_name_H-M   'P 1'
#
loop_
_entity.id
_entity.type
_entity.pdbx_description
1 polymer ?
#
loop_
_entity_poly.entity_id
_entity_poly.type
_entity_poly.pdbx_seq_one_letter_code
_entity_poly.pdbx_strand_id
1 'polypeptide(L)'
;MTVDSKVYIGGALAFFLLLGRIIYLRYFHPLAKIPGPFLASLTQLYRFYYDYISNGSYYLQFEGFRAKYEHRQYRAILNPFFSRRSVLAQEGIVREKYMFGAPWNSLDREDLGGWFNMLARTTVVPMMKLTPFVSGMMDMLEAIEKDVEKVVDQVRHGIEPEKDTIYHTHQTPPTVQLMVDEGFGFLGAASETAGNAMTMCAFYTLRDATVHAALHKELLEAFPDPTNMDFLALEKLPYLTAVVKEGTRLSYGVLHPLPRVVPETTVFNGHILEKGVTVSMCSWLLHRDPTAFPNPTEFQPERWLSPTSDKPLMDKYFPLAMCEVYVAVGRFFRRFGPGDLEPLRVGPEDFAFEDYFGAFRPTGARDFTVLRAKK
;
A
#
# COMPACT_ATOMS: atom_id res chain seq x y z
N MET A 1 -45.49 26.72 13.88
CA MET A 1 -44.69 25.60 14.41
C MET A 1 -43.70 26.16 15.41
N THR A 2 -44.00 26.05 16.71
CA THR A 2 -43.04 26.38 17.78
C THR A 2 -42.11 25.18 17.94
N VAL A 3 -40.84 25.35 17.58
CA VAL A 3 -39.81 24.34 17.82
C VAL A 3 -39.73 24.11 19.34
N ASP A 4 -39.74 22.84 19.78
CA ASP A 4 -39.76 22.45 21.19
C ASP A 4 -38.54 23.04 21.92
N SER A 5 -38.75 23.65 23.09
CA SER A 5 -37.70 24.19 23.97
C SER A 5 -36.58 23.18 24.25
N LYS A 6 -36.89 21.88 24.25
CA LYS A 6 -35.90 20.80 24.37
C LYS A 6 -34.93 20.72 23.19
N VAL A 7 -35.38 21.06 21.97
CA VAL A 7 -34.53 21.13 20.77
C VAL A 7 -33.54 22.29 20.87
N TYR A 8 -33.98 23.44 21.40
CA TYR A 8 -33.09 24.59 21.63
C TYR A 8 -32.05 24.31 22.73
N ILE A 9 -32.47 23.69 23.84
CA ILE A 9 -31.56 23.29 24.92
C ILE A 9 -30.55 22.24 24.43
N GLY A 10 -31.01 21.24 23.69
CA GLY A 10 -30.15 20.22 23.07
C GLY A 10 -29.15 20.82 22.07
N GLY A 11 -29.61 21.75 21.22
CA GLY A 11 -28.76 22.46 20.27
C GLY A 11 -27.71 23.35 20.95
N ALA A 12 -28.10 24.08 22.00
CA ALA A 12 -27.16 24.89 22.78
C ALA A 12 -26.10 24.02 23.49
N LEU A 13 -26.51 22.89 24.09
CA LEU A 13 -25.58 21.96 24.72
C LEU A 13 -24.58 21.38 23.69
N ALA A 14 -25.07 20.93 22.53
CA ALA A 14 -24.22 20.44 21.46
C ALA A 14 -23.22 21.52 20.97
N PHE A 15 -23.67 22.77 20.83
CA PHE A 15 -22.81 23.89 20.46
C PHE A 15 -21.69 24.12 21.48
N PHE A 16 -22.00 24.19 22.78
CA PHE A 16 -20.98 24.39 23.81
C PHE A 16 -20.01 23.21 23.94
N LEU A 17 -20.49 21.98 23.78
CA LEU A 17 -19.63 20.80 23.75
C LEU A 17 -18.68 20.80 22.54
N LEU A 18 -19.19 21.19 21.36
CA LEU A 18 -18.36 21.33 20.15
C LEU A 18 -17.33 22.46 20.32
N LEU A 19 -17.73 23.61 20.86
CA LEU A 19 -16.82 24.72 21.13
C LEU A 19 -15.75 24.33 22.15
N GLY A 20 -16.14 23.68 23.25
CA GLY A 20 -15.22 23.16 24.26
C GLY A 20 -14.24 22.15 23.66
N ARG A 21 -14.72 21.26 22.80
CA ARG A 21 -13.86 20.30 22.06
C ARG A 21 -12.87 21.02 21.14
N ILE A 22 -13.30 22.04 20.41
CA ILE A 22 -12.42 22.83 19.53
C ILE A 22 -11.32 23.52 20.35
N ILE A 23 -11.68 24.15 21.46
CA ILE A 23 -10.73 24.81 22.37
C ILE A 23 -9.74 23.78 22.93
N TYR A 24 -10.24 22.63 23.40
CA TYR A 24 -9.40 21.55 23.90
C TYR A 24 -8.41 21.06 22.84
N LEU A 25 -8.90 20.67 21.66
CA LEU A 25 -8.07 20.17 20.56
C LEU A 25 -7.02 21.18 20.11
N ARG A 26 -7.35 22.48 20.15
CA ARG A 26 -6.46 23.52 19.66
C ARG A 26 -5.40 23.97 20.66
N TYR A 27 -5.70 23.95 21.95
CA TYR A 27 -4.83 24.58 22.97
C TYR A 27 -4.34 23.63 24.05
N PHE A 28 -5.14 22.62 24.41
CA PHE A 28 -4.88 21.77 25.58
C PHE A 28 -4.51 20.34 25.20
N HIS A 29 -4.84 19.89 23.99
CA HIS A 29 -4.46 18.58 23.51
C HIS A 29 -2.92 18.45 23.45
N PRO A 30 -2.33 17.31 23.82
CA PRO A 30 -0.87 17.15 23.83
C PRO A 30 -0.22 17.44 22.47
N LEU A 31 -0.94 17.12 21.38
CA LEU A 31 -0.50 17.37 20.01
C LEU A 31 -0.79 18.80 19.50
N ALA A 32 -1.40 19.68 20.31
CA ALA A 32 -1.69 21.07 19.91
C ALA A 32 -0.41 21.86 19.54
N LYS A 33 0.74 21.43 20.05
CA LYS A 33 2.06 22.01 19.76
C LYS A 33 2.60 21.61 18.38
N ILE A 34 2.04 20.57 17.75
CA ILE A 34 2.47 20.12 16.43
C ILE A 34 1.88 21.06 15.37
N PRO A 35 2.71 21.73 14.55
CA PRO A 35 2.23 22.67 13.57
C PRO A 35 1.52 21.95 12.40
N GLY A 36 0.37 22.48 11.99
CA GLY A 36 -0.44 21.92 10.91
C GLY A 36 -1.67 22.76 10.58
N PRO A 37 -2.43 22.37 9.54
CA PRO A 37 -3.65 23.07 9.12
C PRO A 37 -4.69 23.13 10.24
N PHE A 38 -5.34 24.29 10.41
CA PHE A 38 -6.33 24.50 11.46
C PHE A 38 -7.48 23.48 11.39
N LEU A 39 -8.09 23.32 10.22
CA LEU A 39 -9.20 22.38 10.04
C LEU A 39 -8.78 20.93 10.28
N ALA A 40 -7.54 20.57 9.96
CA ALA A 40 -7.00 19.22 10.22
C ALA A 40 -6.90 18.91 11.72
N SER A 41 -6.71 19.92 12.57
CA SER A 41 -6.69 19.74 14.04
C SER A 41 -8.07 19.55 14.65
N LEU A 42 -9.14 19.92 13.93
CA LEU A 42 -10.50 19.94 14.46
C LEU A 42 -11.35 18.78 13.94
N THR A 43 -11.10 18.33 12.70
CA THR A 43 -11.98 17.38 12.03
C THR A 43 -11.27 16.57 10.95
N GLN A 44 -11.74 15.33 10.75
CA GLN A 44 -11.35 14.48 9.63
C GLN A 44 -11.90 14.98 8.29
N LEU A 45 -12.85 15.93 8.29
CA LEU A 45 -13.40 16.51 7.06
C LEU A 45 -12.35 17.23 6.21
N TYR A 46 -11.31 17.78 6.84
CA TYR A 46 -10.19 18.36 6.10
C TYR A 46 -9.52 17.32 5.20
N ARG A 47 -9.28 16.12 5.75
CA ARG A 47 -8.71 15.00 5.00
C ARG A 47 -9.70 14.43 4.00
N PHE A 48 -10.97 14.24 4.40
CA PHE A 48 -12.03 13.77 3.52
C PHE A 48 -12.15 14.62 2.24
N TYR A 49 -12.03 15.94 2.36
CA TYR A 49 -12.02 16.83 1.21
C TYR A 49 -10.92 16.47 0.21
N TYR A 50 -9.67 16.30 0.66
CA TYR A 50 -8.59 15.98 -0.26
C TYR A 50 -8.66 14.53 -0.78
N ASP A 51 -9.06 13.59 0.06
CA ASP A 51 -9.13 12.17 -0.30
C ASP A 51 -10.28 11.90 -1.30
N TYR A 52 -11.47 12.45 -1.07
CA TYR A 52 -12.68 12.10 -1.85
C TYR A 52 -13.20 13.21 -2.76
N ILE A 53 -13.02 14.48 -2.41
CA ILE A 53 -13.52 15.62 -3.21
C ILE A 53 -12.46 16.12 -4.19
N SER A 54 -11.19 16.01 -3.82
CA SER A 54 -10.04 16.47 -4.62
C SER A 54 -9.22 15.31 -5.18
N ASN A 55 -9.89 14.22 -5.60
CA ASN A 55 -9.29 13.05 -6.27
C ASN A 55 -8.02 12.54 -5.60
N GLY A 56 -8.08 12.19 -4.31
CA GLY A 56 -6.97 11.52 -3.64
C GLY A 56 -5.69 12.32 -3.41
N SER A 57 -5.72 13.64 -3.64
CA SER A 57 -4.53 14.51 -3.62
C SER A 57 -3.98 14.86 -2.24
N TYR A 58 -4.46 14.23 -1.16
CA TYR A 58 -4.02 14.56 0.20
C TYR A 58 -2.51 14.36 0.39
N TYR A 59 -1.94 13.32 -0.23
CA TYR A 59 -0.51 13.04 -0.14
C TYR A 59 0.35 14.15 -0.77
N LEU A 60 -0.16 14.84 -1.80
CA LEU A 60 0.51 15.97 -2.45
C LEU A 60 0.58 17.19 -1.52
N GLN A 61 -0.36 17.33 -0.58
CA GLN A 61 -0.35 18.43 0.39
C GLN A 61 0.82 18.33 1.38
N PHE A 62 1.37 17.13 1.60
CA PHE A 62 2.44 16.94 2.56
C PHE A 62 3.74 17.68 2.19
N GLU A 63 4.06 17.81 0.89
CA GLU A 63 5.21 18.62 0.47
C GLU A 63 5.00 20.09 0.87
N GLY A 64 3.79 20.62 0.64
CA GLY A 64 3.39 21.96 1.09
C GLY A 64 3.42 22.10 2.62
N PHE A 65 2.97 21.09 3.37
CA PHE A 65 3.04 21.10 4.83
C PHE A 65 4.49 21.08 5.33
N ARG A 66 5.37 20.31 4.69
CA ARG A 66 6.80 20.27 5.03
C ARG A 66 7.47 21.63 4.80
N ALA A 67 7.11 22.33 3.72
CA ALA A 67 7.61 23.66 3.43
C ALA A 67 7.07 24.71 4.42
N LYS A 68 5.77 24.68 4.72
CA LYS A 68 5.07 25.69 5.53
C LYS A 68 5.29 25.56 7.03
N TYR A 69 5.38 24.34 7.55
CA TYR A 69 5.41 24.06 8.98
C TYR A 69 6.77 23.55 9.47
N GLU A 70 7.80 23.64 8.63
CA GLU A 70 9.19 23.28 8.95
C GLU A 70 9.34 21.90 9.63
N HIS A 71 8.61 20.89 9.15
CA HIS A 71 8.75 19.48 9.55
C HIS A 71 10.10 18.89 9.07
N ARG A 72 11.22 19.57 9.34
CA ARG A 72 12.56 19.21 8.87
C ARG A 72 13.37 18.43 9.91
N GLN A 73 13.01 18.44 11.20
CA GLN A 73 13.92 18.00 12.26
C GLN A 73 13.83 16.52 12.68
N TYR A 74 12.79 15.76 12.30
CA TYR A 74 12.56 14.43 12.89
C TYR A 74 13.05 13.24 12.05
N ARG A 75 14.10 13.45 11.24
CA ARG A 75 14.42 12.62 10.06
C ARG A 75 15.24 11.35 10.30
N ALA A 76 16.04 11.27 11.36
CA ALA A 76 16.92 10.11 11.54
C ALA A 76 16.24 8.91 12.25
N ILE A 77 15.06 9.11 12.84
CA ILE A 77 14.50 8.18 13.84
C ILE A 77 12.97 8.06 13.69
N LEU A 78 12.43 8.03 12.46
CA LEU A 78 11.07 7.51 12.21
C LEU A 78 11.01 5.97 12.26
N ASN A 79 12.19 5.35 12.39
CA ASN A 79 12.35 3.92 12.45
C ASN A 79 12.16 3.23 13.82
N PRO A 80 11.93 3.85 15.00
CA PRO A 80 11.82 3.06 16.22
C PRO A 80 10.47 2.34 16.30
N PHE A 81 9.37 2.89 15.76
CA PHE A 81 8.08 2.18 15.69
C PHE A 81 8.09 1.01 14.70
N PHE A 82 8.93 1.09 13.67
CA PHE A 82 9.01 0.13 12.58
C PHE A 82 10.36 -0.59 12.53
N SER A 83 11.16 -0.42 13.58
CA SER A 83 12.42 -1.15 13.75
C SER A 83 12.10 -2.63 13.81
N ARG A 84 13.05 -3.47 13.39
CA ARG A 84 12.95 -4.92 13.50
C ARG A 84 12.41 -5.36 14.87
N ARG A 85 12.89 -4.72 15.95
CA ARG A 85 12.47 -5.03 17.32
C ARG A 85 11.00 -4.69 17.58
N SER A 86 10.51 -3.58 17.07
CA SER A 86 9.13 -3.13 17.27
C SER A 86 8.12 -3.86 16.39
N VAL A 87 8.51 -4.20 15.16
CA VAL A 87 7.68 -5.04 14.26
C VAL A 87 7.57 -6.46 14.83
N LEU A 88 8.68 -7.05 15.29
CA LEU A 88 8.67 -8.36 15.96
C LEU A 88 7.90 -8.33 17.29
N ALA A 89 7.96 -7.23 18.05
CA ALA A 89 7.15 -7.06 19.25
C ALA A 89 5.64 -6.95 18.93
N GLN A 90 5.28 -6.48 17.74
CA GLN A 90 3.91 -6.46 17.23
C GLN A 90 3.48 -7.79 16.62
N GLU A 91 4.38 -8.73 16.34
CA GLU A 91 4.07 -10.01 15.69
C GLU A 91 3.07 -10.85 16.50
N GLY A 92 3.13 -10.79 17.83
CA GLY A 92 2.11 -11.41 18.71
C GLY A 92 0.73 -10.76 18.59
N ILE A 93 0.68 -9.42 18.47
CA ILE A 93 -0.56 -8.64 18.28
C ILE A 93 -1.13 -8.88 16.88
N VAL A 94 -0.29 -9.01 15.87
CA VAL A 94 -0.71 -9.31 14.49
C VAL A 94 -1.28 -10.73 14.41
N ARG A 95 -0.60 -11.71 15.05
CA ARG A 95 -1.09 -13.10 15.14
C ARG A 95 -2.42 -13.24 15.87
N GLU A 96 -2.64 -12.50 16.96
CA GLU A 96 -3.87 -12.63 17.77
C GLU A 96 -5.01 -11.67 17.37
N LYS A 97 -4.70 -10.53 16.74
CA LYS A 97 -5.66 -9.41 16.62
C LYS A 97 -5.76 -8.75 15.25
N TYR A 98 -4.77 -8.95 14.37
CA TYR A 98 -4.75 -8.40 13.02
C TYR A 98 -4.44 -9.52 12.01
N MET A 99 -5.35 -10.48 11.89
CA MET A 99 -5.53 -11.13 10.60
C MET A 99 -6.14 -10.09 9.66
N PHE A 100 -5.61 -9.96 8.44
CA PHE A 100 -6.30 -9.27 7.34
C PHE A 100 -7.59 -10.05 7.08
N GLY A 101 -8.64 -9.76 7.84
CA GLY A 101 -9.79 -10.66 7.96
C GLY A 101 -10.81 -10.21 8.99
N ALA A 102 -10.95 -8.91 9.23
CA ALA A 102 -12.29 -8.45 9.61
C ALA A 102 -13.15 -8.72 8.36
N PRO A 103 -14.17 -9.60 8.42
CA PRO A 103 -14.98 -9.93 7.25
C PRO A 103 -15.47 -8.64 6.60
N TRP A 104 -15.71 -8.66 5.29
CA TRP A 104 -16.33 -7.55 4.52
C TRP A 104 -17.73 -7.14 5.05
N ASN A 105 -18.15 -7.71 6.17
CA ASN A 105 -19.12 -7.21 7.13
C ASN A 105 -18.71 -5.90 7.82
N SER A 106 -17.73 -5.12 7.34
CA SER A 106 -17.43 -3.79 7.90
C SER A 106 -18.62 -2.82 7.82
N LEU A 107 -19.59 -3.12 6.94
CA LEU A 107 -20.88 -2.45 6.86
C LEU A 107 -21.90 -2.99 7.87
N ASP A 108 -21.73 -4.22 8.36
CA ASP A 108 -22.56 -4.79 9.40
C ASP A 108 -22.10 -4.29 10.76
N ARG A 109 -22.75 -3.22 11.20
CA ARG A 109 -22.46 -2.53 12.46
C ARG A 109 -23.51 -2.96 13.48
N GLU A 110 -23.15 -3.91 14.35
CA GLU A 110 -24.02 -4.35 15.45
C GLU A 110 -24.47 -3.18 16.33
N ASP A 111 -23.64 -2.16 16.46
CA ASP A 111 -23.91 -0.93 17.21
C ASP A 111 -24.89 0.04 16.50
N LEU A 112 -25.07 -0.10 15.18
CA LEU A 112 -26.01 0.71 14.40
C LEU A 112 -27.32 -0.04 14.10
N GLY A 113 -27.35 -1.36 14.32
CA GLY A 113 -28.53 -2.22 14.21
C GLY A 113 -28.86 -2.66 12.78
N GLY A 114 -29.72 -3.69 12.66
CA GLY A 114 -30.01 -4.36 11.39
C GLY A 114 -30.62 -3.48 10.30
N TRP A 115 -31.27 -2.37 10.66
CA TRP A 115 -31.83 -1.42 9.69
C TRP A 115 -30.73 -0.66 8.92
N PHE A 116 -29.62 -0.31 9.58
CA PHE A 116 -28.47 0.35 8.94
C PHE A 116 -27.79 -0.61 7.96
N ASN A 117 -27.62 -1.87 8.38
CA ASN A 117 -27.06 -2.92 7.56
C ASN A 117 -27.94 -3.20 6.33
N MET A 118 -29.26 -3.22 6.50
CA MET A 118 -30.22 -3.34 5.40
C MET A 118 -30.13 -2.16 4.43
N LEU A 119 -30.07 -0.92 4.92
CA LEU A 119 -29.91 0.29 4.10
C LEU A 119 -28.56 0.30 3.35
N ALA A 120 -27.47 -0.07 4.02
CA ALA A 120 -26.16 -0.18 3.40
C ALA A 120 -26.18 -1.20 2.25
N ARG A 121 -26.78 -2.38 2.47
CA ARG A 121 -26.84 -3.47 1.47
C ARG A 121 -27.81 -3.17 0.32
N THR A 122 -28.93 -2.49 0.58
CA THR A 122 -29.96 -2.22 -0.43
C THR A 122 -29.73 -0.94 -1.24
N THR A 123 -28.98 0.02 -0.70
CA THR A 123 -28.82 1.35 -1.32
C THR A 123 -27.36 1.69 -1.58
N VAL A 124 -26.49 1.51 -0.60
CA VAL A 124 -25.08 1.92 -0.70
C VAL A 124 -24.29 0.97 -1.59
N VAL A 125 -24.43 -0.35 -1.42
CA VAL A 125 -23.70 -1.34 -2.23
C VAL A 125 -24.08 -1.30 -3.72
N PRO A 126 -25.37 -1.26 -4.11
CA PRO A 126 -25.74 -1.12 -5.52
C PRO A 126 -25.26 0.20 -6.13
N MET A 127 -25.28 1.30 -5.36
CA MET A 127 -24.74 2.58 -5.79
C MET A 127 -23.23 2.54 -5.97
N MET A 128 -22.51 1.87 -5.07
CA MET A 128 -21.06 1.68 -5.17
C MET A 128 -20.69 0.83 -6.39
N LYS A 129 -21.47 -0.20 -6.73
CA LYS A 129 -21.28 -1.03 -7.94
C LYS A 129 -21.34 -0.25 -9.27
N LEU A 130 -21.92 0.96 -9.27
CA LEU A 130 -21.91 1.83 -10.46
C LEU A 130 -20.52 2.41 -10.75
N THR A 131 -19.58 2.31 -9.80
CA THR A 131 -18.18 2.67 -10.03
C THR A 131 -17.39 1.47 -10.59
N PRO A 132 -16.58 1.65 -11.65
CA PRO A 132 -15.83 0.56 -12.27
C PRO A 132 -14.92 -0.20 -11.29
N PHE A 133 -14.32 0.50 -10.32
CA PHE A 133 -13.47 -0.09 -9.28
C PHE A 133 -14.23 -1.12 -8.43
N VAL A 134 -15.41 -0.75 -7.92
CA VAL A 134 -16.20 -1.64 -7.05
C VAL A 134 -16.79 -2.79 -7.86
N SER A 135 -17.17 -2.58 -9.13
CA SER A 135 -17.63 -3.68 -9.99
C SER A 135 -16.54 -4.74 -10.14
N GLY A 136 -15.31 -4.36 -10.51
CA GLY A 136 -14.21 -5.31 -10.66
C GLY A 136 -13.84 -6.02 -9.34
N MET A 137 -13.96 -5.32 -8.21
CA MET A 137 -13.77 -5.93 -6.89
C MET A 137 -14.84 -6.99 -6.57
N MET A 138 -16.08 -6.78 -6.99
CA MET A 138 -17.16 -7.76 -6.78
C MET A 138 -17.01 -8.97 -7.70
N ASP A 139 -16.62 -8.75 -8.97
CA ASP A 139 -16.32 -9.85 -9.91
C ASP A 139 -15.19 -10.74 -9.37
N MET A 140 -14.18 -10.12 -8.76
CA MET A 140 -13.07 -10.82 -8.10
C MET A 140 -13.55 -11.65 -6.89
N LEU A 141 -14.43 -11.10 -6.05
CA LEU A 141 -15.00 -11.84 -4.92
C LEU A 141 -15.79 -13.07 -5.39
N GLU A 142 -16.62 -12.92 -6.41
CA GLU A 142 -17.40 -14.03 -7.00
C GLU A 142 -16.48 -15.11 -7.58
N ALA A 143 -15.37 -14.72 -8.23
CA ALA A 143 -14.39 -15.66 -8.74
C ALA A 143 -13.68 -16.45 -7.62
N ILE A 144 -13.27 -15.77 -6.54
CA ILE A 144 -12.63 -16.40 -5.38
C ILE A 144 -13.58 -17.37 -4.70
N GLU A 145 -14.84 -16.96 -4.50
CA GLU A 145 -15.86 -17.82 -3.90
C GLU A 145 -16.02 -19.12 -4.67
N LYS A 146 -16.17 -19.04 -6.00
CA LYS A 146 -16.28 -20.20 -6.87
C LYS A 146 -15.05 -21.12 -6.81
N ASP A 147 -13.85 -20.55 -6.76
CA ASP A 147 -12.61 -21.34 -6.67
C ASP A 147 -12.47 -22.02 -5.30
N VAL A 148 -12.79 -21.32 -4.21
CA VAL A 148 -12.79 -21.88 -2.86
C VAL A 148 -13.82 -23.01 -2.74
N GLU A 149 -15.05 -22.81 -3.22
CA GLU A 149 -16.10 -23.83 -3.21
C GLU A 149 -15.66 -25.09 -3.97
N LYS A 150 -15.06 -24.91 -5.14
CA LYS A 150 -14.54 -26.02 -5.95
C LYS A 150 -13.45 -26.79 -5.22
N VAL A 151 -12.49 -26.11 -4.59
CA VAL A 151 -11.42 -26.77 -3.83
C VAL A 151 -11.97 -27.50 -2.61
N VAL A 152 -12.92 -26.89 -1.89
CA VAL A 152 -13.58 -27.52 -0.73
C VAL A 152 -14.36 -28.76 -1.16
N ASP A 153 -15.06 -28.70 -2.29
CA ASP A 153 -15.78 -29.85 -2.85
C ASP A 153 -14.83 -30.99 -3.26
N GLN A 154 -13.72 -30.66 -3.92
CA GLN A 154 -12.68 -31.63 -4.28
C GLN A 154 -12.12 -32.35 -3.04
N VAL A 155 -11.78 -31.60 -2.00
CA VAL A 155 -11.27 -32.15 -0.74
C VAL A 155 -12.34 -33.01 -0.04
N ARG A 156 -13.61 -32.60 -0.04
CA ARG A 156 -14.73 -33.41 0.49
C ARG A 156 -14.91 -34.72 -0.27
N HIS A 157 -14.61 -34.74 -1.56
CA HIS A 157 -14.63 -35.93 -2.40
C HIS A 157 -13.32 -36.75 -2.35
N GLY A 158 -12.40 -36.43 -1.44
CA GLY A 158 -11.17 -37.18 -1.22
C GLY A 158 -10.09 -36.96 -2.29
N ILE A 159 -10.20 -35.88 -3.07
CA ILE A 159 -9.16 -35.47 -4.01
C ILE A 159 -8.13 -34.65 -3.24
N GLU A 160 -6.94 -35.21 -3.07
CA GLU A 160 -5.83 -34.48 -2.45
C GLU A 160 -5.26 -33.43 -3.42
N PRO A 161 -5.03 -32.19 -2.98
CA PRO A 161 -4.40 -31.17 -3.80
C PRO A 161 -2.94 -31.54 -4.11
N GLU A 162 -2.46 -31.16 -5.30
CA GLU A 162 -1.08 -31.44 -5.75
C GLU A 162 -0.01 -30.78 -4.85
N LYS A 163 -0.39 -29.74 -4.11
CA LYS A 163 0.47 -29.01 -3.17
C LYS A 163 -0.29 -28.66 -1.91
N ASP A 164 0.42 -28.68 -0.79
CA ASP A 164 -0.08 -28.17 0.49
C ASP A 164 -0.47 -26.70 0.36
N THR A 165 -1.67 -26.36 0.82
CA THR A 165 -2.14 -24.98 0.90
C THR A 165 -1.88 -24.40 2.29
N ILE A 166 -1.95 -23.07 2.43
CA ILE A 166 -1.82 -22.41 3.74
C ILE A 166 -2.80 -22.96 4.79
N TYR A 167 -3.97 -23.44 4.35
CA TYR A 167 -5.01 -24.00 5.20
C TYR A 167 -4.67 -25.38 5.79
N HIS A 168 -3.71 -26.11 5.21
CA HIS A 168 -3.24 -27.38 5.76
C HIS A 168 -2.47 -27.21 7.07
N THR A 169 -2.00 -25.98 7.36
CA THR A 169 -1.32 -25.65 8.61
C THR A 169 -2.28 -25.28 9.75
N HIS A 170 -3.58 -25.12 9.47
CA HIS A 170 -4.58 -24.81 10.49
C HIS A 170 -5.00 -26.05 11.27
N GLN A 171 -5.09 -25.90 12.60
CA GLN A 171 -5.55 -26.99 13.49
C GLN A 171 -7.04 -27.30 13.32
N THR A 172 -7.84 -26.33 12.90
CA THR A 172 -9.27 -26.45 12.62
C THR A 172 -9.55 -26.01 11.19
N PRO A 173 -10.33 -26.78 10.40
CA PRO A 173 -10.71 -26.37 9.06
C PRO A 173 -11.42 -25.00 9.08
N PRO A 174 -10.93 -23.99 8.34
CA PRO A 174 -11.60 -22.70 8.25
C PRO A 174 -12.96 -22.83 7.56
N THR A 175 -13.86 -21.87 7.78
CA THR A 175 -15.12 -21.80 7.04
C THR A 175 -14.87 -21.37 5.60
N VAL A 176 -15.78 -21.71 4.69
CA VAL A 176 -15.74 -21.22 3.29
C VAL A 176 -15.64 -19.71 3.25
N GLN A 177 -16.46 -19.01 4.05
CA GLN A 177 -16.44 -17.56 4.13
C GLN A 177 -15.06 -17.01 4.54
N LEU A 178 -14.41 -17.61 5.55
CA LEU A 178 -13.08 -17.17 5.98
C LEU A 178 -12.05 -17.38 4.87
N MET A 179 -12.10 -18.51 4.15
CA MET A 179 -11.20 -18.78 3.03
C MET A 179 -11.40 -17.79 1.87
N VAL A 180 -12.65 -17.37 1.60
CA VAL A 180 -12.96 -16.33 0.61
C VAL A 180 -12.43 -14.98 1.05
N ASP A 181 -12.64 -14.60 2.31
CA ASP A 181 -12.18 -13.33 2.87
C ASP A 181 -10.64 -13.23 2.85
N GLU A 182 -9.95 -14.29 3.28
CA GLU A 182 -8.49 -14.38 3.23
C GLU A 182 -7.98 -14.38 1.78
N GLY A 183 -8.61 -15.15 0.89
CA GLY A 183 -8.28 -15.20 -0.53
C GLY A 183 -8.36 -13.82 -1.20
N PHE A 184 -9.41 -13.06 -0.87
CA PHE A 184 -9.55 -11.67 -1.31
C PHE A 184 -8.44 -10.78 -0.76
N GLY A 185 -8.15 -10.90 0.54
CA GLY A 185 -7.05 -10.16 1.18
C GLY A 185 -5.71 -10.41 0.50
N PHE A 186 -5.36 -11.67 0.22
CA PHE A 186 -4.11 -12.03 -0.44
C PHE A 186 -4.04 -11.50 -1.88
N LEU A 187 -5.06 -11.78 -2.69
CA LEU A 187 -5.05 -11.39 -4.09
C LEU A 187 -5.11 -9.87 -4.26
N GLY A 188 -5.90 -9.17 -3.45
CA GLY A 188 -5.98 -7.71 -3.46
C GLY A 188 -4.65 -7.06 -3.06
N ALA A 189 -4.00 -7.55 -1.99
CA ALA A 189 -2.71 -7.00 -1.55
C ALA A 189 -1.56 -7.31 -2.52
N ALA A 190 -1.55 -8.49 -3.14
CA ALA A 190 -0.44 -8.96 -3.97
C ALA A 190 -0.49 -8.40 -5.40
N SER A 191 -1.67 -8.33 -6.02
CA SER A 191 -1.77 -8.08 -7.47
C SER A 191 -1.33 -6.67 -7.86
N GLU A 192 -1.92 -5.64 -7.25
CA GLU A 192 -1.70 -4.26 -7.67
C GLU A 192 -0.29 -3.77 -7.27
N THR A 193 0.16 -4.08 -6.06
CA THR A 193 1.46 -3.60 -5.55
C THR A 193 2.64 -4.24 -6.27
N ALA A 194 2.61 -5.56 -6.50
CA ALA A 194 3.65 -6.26 -7.24
C ALA A 194 3.59 -5.89 -8.74
N GLY A 195 2.40 -5.83 -9.33
CA GLY A 195 2.18 -5.40 -10.70
C GLY A 195 2.75 -4.02 -10.98
N ASN A 196 2.50 -3.05 -10.11
CA ASN A 196 3.06 -1.72 -10.22
C ASN A 196 4.60 -1.74 -10.07
N ALA A 197 5.14 -2.46 -9.09
CA ALA A 197 6.59 -2.58 -8.92
C ALA A 197 7.29 -3.15 -10.17
N MET A 198 6.75 -4.23 -10.76
CA MET A 198 7.24 -4.80 -12.01
C MET A 198 7.16 -3.81 -13.17
N THR A 199 6.06 -3.06 -13.24
CA THR A 199 5.83 -2.05 -14.28
C THR A 199 6.83 -0.90 -14.17
N MET A 200 7.12 -0.41 -12.96
CA MET A 200 8.14 0.63 -12.74
C MET A 200 9.55 0.12 -13.05
N CYS A 201 9.89 -1.12 -12.65
CA CYS A 201 11.16 -1.75 -13.02
C CYS A 201 11.31 -1.80 -14.55
N ALA A 202 10.27 -2.26 -15.26
CA ALA A 202 10.30 -2.39 -16.71
C ALA A 202 10.39 -1.03 -17.42
N PHE A 203 9.55 -0.07 -17.03
CA PHE A 203 9.50 1.26 -17.64
C PHE A 203 10.85 1.99 -17.55
N TYR A 204 11.43 2.08 -16.35
CA TYR A 204 12.69 2.81 -16.20
C TYR A 204 13.88 2.08 -16.82
N THR A 205 13.94 0.75 -16.69
CA THR A 205 15.03 -0.03 -17.29
C THR A 205 15.00 0.09 -18.81
N LEU A 206 13.84 -0.04 -19.46
CA LEU A 206 13.72 0.07 -20.92
C LEU A 206 13.96 1.50 -21.45
N ARG A 207 13.84 2.52 -20.60
CA ARG A 207 14.10 3.91 -20.95
C ARG A 207 15.59 4.25 -20.93
N ASP A 208 16.38 3.56 -20.10
CA ASP A 208 17.82 3.76 -19.99
C ASP A 208 18.59 2.58 -20.59
N ALA A 209 19.15 2.79 -21.79
CA ALA A 209 19.91 1.78 -22.51
C ALA A 209 21.14 1.27 -21.72
N THR A 210 21.72 2.10 -20.84
CA THR A 210 22.88 1.73 -20.02
C THR A 210 22.46 0.74 -18.95
N VAL A 211 21.36 1.04 -18.24
CA VAL A 211 20.81 0.15 -17.21
C VAL A 211 20.31 -1.15 -17.84
N HIS A 212 19.60 -1.08 -18.97
CA HIS A 212 19.13 -2.28 -19.69
C HIS A 212 20.30 -3.17 -20.11
N ALA A 213 21.35 -2.58 -20.71
CA ALA A 213 22.52 -3.34 -21.14
C ALA A 213 23.25 -3.98 -19.95
N ALA A 214 23.44 -3.26 -18.84
CA ALA A 214 24.10 -3.77 -17.65
C ALA A 214 23.31 -4.94 -17.01
N LEU A 215 21.99 -4.78 -16.86
CA LEU A 215 21.12 -5.83 -16.33
C LEU A 215 21.09 -7.07 -17.24
N HIS A 216 20.93 -6.87 -18.54
CA HIS A 216 20.89 -7.97 -19.51
C HIS A 216 22.21 -8.76 -19.51
N LYS A 217 23.34 -8.06 -19.42
CA LYS A 217 24.67 -8.68 -19.32
C LYS A 217 24.80 -9.55 -18.07
N GLU A 218 24.47 -9.03 -16.88
CA GLU A 218 24.54 -9.79 -15.63
C GLU A 218 23.68 -11.07 -15.71
N LEU A 219 22.46 -10.94 -16.25
CA LEU A 219 21.54 -12.06 -16.40
C LEU A 219 22.06 -13.11 -17.40
N LEU A 220 22.67 -12.70 -18.51
CA LEU A 220 23.29 -13.60 -19.50
C LEU A 220 24.44 -14.40 -18.88
N GLU A 221 25.30 -13.74 -18.11
CA GLU A 221 26.45 -14.35 -17.45
C GLU A 221 26.02 -15.34 -16.36
N ALA A 222 25.01 -14.96 -15.57
CA ALA A 222 24.49 -15.82 -14.49
C ALA A 222 23.63 -16.98 -15.00
N PHE A 223 22.86 -16.77 -16.08
CA PHE A 223 21.95 -17.76 -16.63
C PHE A 223 22.19 -17.97 -18.14
N PRO A 224 23.27 -18.66 -18.55
CA PRO A 224 23.48 -19.00 -19.96
C PRO A 224 22.31 -19.81 -20.54
N ASP A 225 21.75 -20.71 -19.73
CA ASP A 225 20.51 -21.44 -20.02
C ASP A 225 19.30 -20.72 -19.36
N PRO A 226 18.34 -20.22 -20.15
CA PRO A 226 17.18 -19.50 -19.63
C PRO A 226 16.10 -20.40 -18.99
N THR A 227 16.23 -21.72 -19.05
CA THR A 227 15.19 -22.65 -18.57
C THR A 227 15.17 -22.79 -17.04
N ASN A 228 16.31 -22.60 -16.37
CA ASN A 228 16.43 -22.77 -14.92
C ASN A 228 16.82 -21.48 -14.21
N MET A 229 15.89 -20.52 -14.18
CA MET A 229 16.01 -19.27 -13.43
C MET A 229 15.18 -19.35 -12.16
N ASP A 230 15.78 -19.88 -11.09
CA ASP A 230 15.17 -19.95 -9.77
C ASP A 230 15.28 -18.61 -9.00
N PHE A 231 14.41 -18.42 -8.02
CA PHE A 231 14.39 -17.19 -7.22
C PHE A 231 15.69 -17.01 -6.41
N LEU A 232 16.20 -18.08 -5.79
CA LEU A 232 17.36 -18.01 -4.89
C LEU A 232 18.67 -17.65 -5.60
N ALA A 233 18.80 -17.95 -6.89
CA ALA A 233 19.92 -17.47 -7.70
C ALA A 233 19.68 -16.03 -8.18
N LEU A 234 18.45 -15.69 -8.56
CA LEU A 234 18.09 -14.33 -8.98
C LEU A 234 18.30 -13.30 -7.87
N GLU A 235 17.90 -13.59 -6.63
CA GLU A 235 18.06 -12.65 -5.50
C GLU A 235 19.52 -12.36 -5.15
N LYS A 236 20.46 -13.20 -5.58
CA LYS A 236 21.90 -13.03 -5.33
C LYS A 236 22.57 -12.14 -6.36
N LEU A 237 21.89 -11.84 -7.47
CA LEU A 237 22.44 -10.99 -8.51
C LEU A 237 22.40 -9.52 -8.07
N PRO A 238 23.57 -8.87 -7.93
CA PRO A 238 23.64 -7.54 -7.32
C PRO A 238 22.94 -6.47 -8.17
N TYR A 239 23.07 -6.49 -9.50
CA TYR A 239 22.47 -5.47 -10.35
C TYR A 239 20.96 -5.69 -10.53
N LEU A 240 20.49 -6.94 -10.68
CA LEU A 240 19.06 -7.25 -10.63
C LEU A 240 18.45 -6.81 -9.30
N THR A 241 19.10 -7.11 -8.17
CA THR A 241 18.66 -6.67 -6.84
C THR A 241 18.57 -5.15 -6.76
N ALA A 242 19.55 -4.44 -7.33
CA ALA A 242 19.54 -3.00 -7.40
C ALA A 242 18.37 -2.44 -8.23
N VAL A 243 18.10 -3.02 -9.40
CA VAL A 243 16.98 -2.66 -10.27
C VAL A 243 15.65 -2.89 -9.57
N VAL A 244 15.47 -4.07 -8.94
CA VAL A 244 14.25 -4.41 -8.21
C VAL A 244 14.03 -3.47 -7.03
N LYS A 245 15.07 -3.23 -6.20
CA LYS A 245 14.97 -2.30 -5.06
C LYS A 245 14.65 -0.87 -5.50
N GLU A 246 15.26 -0.39 -6.58
CA GLU A 246 14.99 0.96 -7.10
C GLU A 246 13.59 1.08 -7.74
N GLY A 247 13.15 0.04 -8.46
CA GLY A 247 11.82 -0.01 -9.05
C GLY A 247 10.73 -0.05 -7.99
N THR A 248 10.90 -0.85 -6.95
CA THR A 248 10.00 -0.87 -5.78
C THR A 248 10.01 0.46 -5.03
N ARG A 249 11.17 1.13 -4.91
CA ARG A 249 11.23 2.48 -4.31
C ARG A 249 10.37 3.48 -5.06
N LEU A 250 10.42 3.45 -6.40
CA LEU A 250 9.67 4.37 -7.28
C LEU A 250 8.24 3.90 -7.60
N SER A 251 7.87 2.68 -7.22
CA SER A 251 6.47 2.24 -7.25
C SER A 251 5.69 2.73 -6.03
N TYR A 252 6.39 3.11 -4.94
CA TYR A 252 5.87 3.65 -3.68
C TYR A 252 4.90 2.75 -2.90
N GLY A 253 4.40 1.68 -3.50
CA GLY A 253 3.37 0.81 -2.92
C GLY A 253 2.09 1.59 -2.65
N VAL A 254 1.59 1.49 -1.42
CA VAL A 254 0.42 2.27 -0.97
C VAL A 254 0.87 3.71 -0.67
N LEU A 255 0.40 4.66 -1.49
CA LEU A 255 0.70 6.09 -1.35
C LEU A 255 0.10 6.69 -0.07
N HIS A 256 -1.02 6.14 0.36
CA HIS A 256 -1.75 6.59 1.53
C HIS A 256 -0.96 6.41 2.84
N PRO A 257 -1.04 7.39 3.77
CA PRO A 257 -0.46 7.20 5.08
C PRO A 257 -1.15 6.10 5.88
N LEU A 258 -0.51 4.94 6.02
CA LEU A 258 -1.10 3.81 6.73
C LEU A 258 -1.24 4.11 8.23
N PRO A 259 -2.48 4.14 8.78
CA PRO A 259 -2.71 4.50 10.17
C PRO A 259 -2.30 3.39 11.13
N ARG A 260 -1.79 3.78 12.29
CA ARG A 260 -1.56 2.94 13.46
C ARG A 260 -2.11 3.65 14.68
N VAL A 261 -2.81 2.92 15.53
CA VAL A 261 -3.30 3.44 16.80
C VAL A 261 -2.24 3.17 17.87
N VAL A 262 -1.87 4.20 18.61
CA VAL A 262 -0.91 4.10 19.72
C VAL A 262 -1.53 3.22 20.81
N PRO A 263 -0.95 2.05 21.13
CA PRO A 263 -1.58 1.09 22.04
C PRO A 263 -1.48 1.54 23.51
N GLU A 264 -0.39 2.18 23.87
CA GLU A 264 -0.10 2.72 25.20
C GLU A 264 0.62 4.06 25.08
N THR A 265 0.37 4.97 26.02
CA THR A 265 0.98 6.30 26.02
C THR A 265 2.50 6.17 26.04
N THR A 266 3.18 6.80 25.09
CA THR A 266 4.62 6.69 24.89
C THR A 266 5.24 8.03 24.48
N VAL A 267 6.56 8.10 24.47
CA VAL A 267 7.32 9.27 24.02
C VAL A 267 8.01 8.95 22.70
N PHE A 268 7.78 9.78 21.68
CA PHE A 268 8.41 9.67 20.38
C PHE A 268 8.99 11.03 19.95
N ASN A 269 10.30 11.08 19.73
CA ASN A 269 11.03 12.30 19.37
C ASN A 269 10.73 13.50 20.30
N GLY A 270 10.62 13.24 21.60
CA GLY A 270 10.30 14.26 22.61
C GLY A 270 8.82 14.66 22.69
N HIS A 271 7.95 14.05 21.87
CA HIS A 271 6.49 14.25 21.90
C HIS A 271 5.81 13.12 22.66
N ILE A 272 4.83 13.46 23.49
CA ILE A 272 3.99 12.47 24.17
C ILE A 272 2.89 12.05 23.19
N LEU A 273 2.88 10.77 22.83
CA LEU A 273 1.85 10.13 22.05
C LEU A 273 0.92 9.38 23.01
N GLU A 274 -0.29 9.90 23.21
CA GLU A 274 -1.27 9.25 24.09
C GLU A 274 -1.84 7.98 23.47
N LYS A 275 -2.25 7.05 24.34
CA LYS A 275 -3.04 5.88 23.94
C LYS A 275 -4.27 6.31 23.12
N GLY A 276 -4.50 5.63 22.01
CA GLY A 276 -5.64 5.89 21.11
C GLY A 276 -5.37 6.95 20.04
N VAL A 277 -4.24 7.67 20.10
CA VAL A 277 -3.82 8.58 19.02
C VAL A 277 -3.50 7.77 17.77
N THR A 278 -3.97 8.24 16.61
CA THR A 278 -3.59 7.68 15.31
C THR A 278 -2.33 8.36 14.79
N VAL A 279 -1.30 7.57 14.47
CA VAL A 279 -0.08 8.00 13.79
C VAL A 279 -0.01 7.32 12.43
N SER A 280 0.52 8.00 11.42
CA SER A 280 0.67 7.45 10.07
C SER A 280 2.03 7.83 9.48
N MET A 281 2.49 7.06 8.49
CA MET A 281 3.65 7.38 7.65
C MET A 281 3.29 7.25 6.18
N CYS A 282 3.93 8.04 5.33
CA CYS A 282 3.69 8.05 3.89
C CYS A 282 4.96 7.59 3.16
N SER A 283 4.91 6.42 2.51
CA SER A 283 6.04 5.87 1.74
C SER A 283 6.51 6.82 0.65
N TRP A 284 5.57 7.49 -0.02
CA TRP A 284 5.84 8.53 -1.02
C TRP A 284 6.82 9.59 -0.52
N LEU A 285 6.59 10.13 0.69
CA LEU A 285 7.48 11.14 1.27
C LEU A 285 8.83 10.59 1.67
N LEU A 286 8.85 9.36 2.22
CA LEU A 286 10.09 8.71 2.67
C LEU A 286 11.00 8.40 1.49
N HIS A 287 10.45 7.86 0.41
CA HIS A 287 11.18 7.52 -0.80
C HIS A 287 11.58 8.74 -1.63
N ARG A 288 10.93 9.89 -1.41
CA ARG A 288 11.25 11.16 -2.07
C ARG A 288 12.12 12.10 -1.23
N ASP A 289 12.61 11.67 -0.07
CA ASP A 289 13.49 12.51 0.74
C ASP A 289 14.90 12.59 0.13
N PRO A 290 15.36 13.76 -0.34
CA PRO A 290 16.69 13.89 -0.95
C PRO A 290 17.84 13.61 0.04
N THR A 291 17.57 13.65 1.34
CA THR A 291 18.57 13.33 2.36
C THR A 291 18.82 11.82 2.49
N ALA A 292 17.78 11.00 2.26
CA ALA A 292 17.88 9.55 2.25
C ALA A 292 18.21 9.01 0.84
N PHE A 293 17.65 9.66 -0.18
CA PHE A 293 17.78 9.29 -1.58
C PHE A 293 18.17 10.52 -2.42
N PRO A 294 19.48 10.79 -2.61
CA PRO A 294 19.93 11.83 -3.52
C PRO A 294 19.33 11.64 -4.92
N ASN A 295 18.87 12.72 -5.53
CA ASN A 295 18.05 12.73 -6.75
C ASN A 295 16.87 11.74 -6.66
N PRO A 296 15.93 11.96 -5.72
CA PRO A 296 14.95 10.95 -5.34
C PRO A 296 13.97 10.57 -6.45
N THR A 297 13.81 11.43 -7.46
CA THR A 297 12.90 11.19 -8.59
C THR A 297 13.55 10.45 -9.74
N GLU A 298 14.87 10.28 -9.70
CA GLU A 298 15.62 9.58 -10.73
C GLU A 298 15.74 8.10 -10.39
N PHE A 299 15.64 7.25 -11.41
CA PHE A 299 15.89 5.82 -11.29
C PHE A 299 17.40 5.56 -11.38
N GLN A 300 18.02 5.25 -10.24
CA GLN A 300 19.46 5.00 -10.15
C GLN A 300 19.74 3.70 -9.40
N PRO A 301 19.74 2.52 -10.06
CA PRO A 301 20.03 1.24 -9.43
C PRO A 301 21.36 1.23 -8.66
N GLU A 302 22.36 1.97 -9.15
CA GLU A 302 23.73 2.02 -8.60
C GLU A 302 23.76 2.40 -7.12
N ARG A 303 22.73 3.12 -6.62
CA ARG A 303 22.60 3.49 -5.20
C ARG A 303 22.45 2.30 -4.25
N TRP A 304 22.18 1.10 -4.78
CA TRP A 304 21.98 -0.13 -4.03
C TRP A 304 23.18 -1.09 -4.12
N LEU A 305 24.20 -0.76 -4.90
CA LEU A 305 25.39 -1.61 -5.09
C LEU A 305 26.46 -1.42 -4.00
N SER A 306 26.39 -0.33 -3.22
CA SER A 306 27.37 -0.03 -2.19
C SER A 306 27.05 -0.76 -0.87
N PRO A 307 27.98 -1.56 -0.31
CA PRO A 307 27.76 -2.33 0.93
C PRO A 307 27.63 -1.45 2.19
N THR A 308 27.98 -0.17 2.12
CA THR A 308 27.92 0.81 3.23
C THR A 308 26.59 1.54 3.35
N SER A 309 25.57 1.18 2.58
CA SER A 309 24.27 1.81 2.76
C SER A 309 23.65 1.31 4.07
N ASP A 310 23.80 2.07 5.16
CA ASP A 310 23.01 2.00 6.41
C ASP A 310 21.53 2.30 6.11
N LYS A 311 20.93 1.54 5.18
CA LYS A 311 19.58 1.75 4.69
C LYS A 311 18.66 0.78 5.42
N PRO A 312 17.62 1.28 6.09
CA PRO A 312 16.83 0.47 6.99
C PRO A 312 16.01 -0.60 6.26
N LEU A 313 16.06 -1.82 6.80
CA LEU A 313 14.96 -2.80 6.90
C LEU A 313 14.35 -3.43 5.64
N MET A 314 14.89 -3.23 4.45
CA MET A 314 14.42 -3.97 3.27
C MET A 314 14.90 -5.44 3.23
N ASP A 315 15.92 -5.81 4.01
CA ASP A 315 16.69 -7.03 3.74
C ASP A 315 16.19 -8.32 4.45
N LYS A 316 15.07 -8.32 5.18
CA LYS A 316 14.73 -9.49 6.03
C LYS A 316 13.28 -9.98 6.07
N TYR A 317 12.38 -9.35 5.34
CA TYR A 317 11.08 -9.94 5.02
C TYR A 317 10.96 -9.91 3.51
N PHE A 318 11.01 -11.09 2.88
CA PHE A 318 10.71 -11.25 1.46
C PHE A 318 9.25 -11.69 1.36
N PRO A 319 8.30 -10.75 1.28
CA PRO A 319 6.94 -11.10 0.92
C PRO A 319 6.96 -11.78 -0.46
N LEU A 320 6.00 -12.68 -0.71
CA LEU A 320 5.79 -13.36 -1.99
C LEU A 320 5.92 -12.41 -3.21
N ALA A 321 5.43 -11.16 -3.05
CA ALA A 321 5.55 -10.09 -4.03
C ALA A 321 6.99 -9.84 -4.51
N MET A 322 8.00 -9.92 -3.63
CA MET A 322 9.39 -9.74 -4.04
C MET A 322 9.83 -10.91 -4.93
N CYS A 323 9.50 -12.16 -4.57
CA CYS A 323 9.82 -13.31 -5.39
C CYS A 323 9.25 -13.19 -6.80
N GLU A 324 7.99 -12.75 -6.90
CA GLU A 324 7.33 -12.49 -8.19
C GLU A 324 8.08 -11.42 -9.00
N VAL A 325 8.43 -10.29 -8.38
CA VAL A 325 9.16 -9.21 -9.06
C VAL A 325 10.53 -9.68 -9.55
N TYR A 326 11.31 -10.39 -8.73
CA TYR A 326 12.62 -10.92 -9.14
C TYR A 326 12.51 -11.88 -10.32
N VAL A 327 11.58 -12.83 -10.25
CA VAL A 327 11.39 -13.85 -11.29
C VAL A 327 10.90 -13.21 -12.58
N ALA A 328 9.90 -12.32 -12.51
CA ALA A 328 9.33 -11.67 -13.69
C ALA A 328 10.33 -10.72 -14.36
N VAL A 329 10.94 -9.81 -13.59
CA VAL A 329 11.92 -8.83 -14.11
C VAL A 329 13.15 -9.57 -14.63
N GLY A 330 13.69 -10.51 -13.86
CA GLY A 330 14.86 -11.30 -14.25
C GLY A 330 14.62 -12.08 -15.54
N ARG A 331 13.52 -12.83 -15.67
CA ARG A 331 13.22 -13.60 -16.88
C ARG A 331 12.95 -12.70 -18.08
N PHE A 332 12.23 -11.60 -17.90
CA PHE A 332 11.93 -10.66 -18.97
C PHE A 332 13.21 -10.06 -19.54
N PHE A 333 14.04 -9.46 -18.69
CA PHE A 333 15.26 -8.80 -19.12
C PHE A 333 16.38 -9.78 -19.49
N ARG A 334 16.32 -11.04 -19.06
CA ARG A 334 17.21 -12.09 -19.58
C ARG A 334 16.88 -12.44 -21.02
N ARG A 335 15.59 -12.44 -21.37
CA ARG A 335 15.10 -12.83 -22.69
C ARG A 335 15.21 -11.73 -23.74
N PHE A 336 15.03 -10.47 -23.34
CA PHE A 336 15.00 -9.33 -24.25
C PHE A 336 16.12 -8.34 -23.90
N GLY A 337 17.13 -8.28 -24.76
CA GLY A 337 18.24 -7.35 -24.66
C GLY A 337 17.97 -6.00 -25.32
N PRO A 338 18.93 -5.07 -25.25
CA PRO A 338 18.85 -3.80 -25.96
C PRO A 338 18.66 -4.03 -27.47
N GLY A 339 17.63 -3.39 -28.05
CA GLY A 339 17.29 -3.50 -29.47
C GLY A 339 16.31 -4.62 -29.84
N ASP A 340 15.97 -5.53 -28.92
CA ASP A 340 14.95 -6.57 -29.18
C ASP A 340 13.50 -6.05 -29.15
N LEU A 341 13.28 -4.84 -28.65
CA LEU A 341 11.98 -4.25 -28.36
C LEU A 341 11.82 -2.91 -29.08
N GLU A 342 10.58 -2.57 -29.46
CA GLU A 342 10.26 -1.25 -30.01
C GLU A 342 10.44 -0.16 -28.94
N PRO A 343 10.73 1.10 -29.35
CA PRO A 343 10.76 2.22 -28.43
C PRO A 343 9.45 2.38 -27.65
N LEU A 344 9.56 2.73 -26.37
CA LEU A 344 8.41 2.97 -25.52
C LEU A 344 7.53 4.09 -26.08
N ARG A 345 6.22 3.84 -26.09
CA ARG A 345 5.20 4.82 -26.51
C ARG A 345 4.67 5.68 -25.36
N VAL A 346 5.25 5.53 -24.18
CA VAL A 346 4.81 6.14 -22.92
C VAL A 346 5.94 7.00 -22.33
N GLY A 347 5.58 8.08 -21.64
CA GLY A 347 6.47 8.97 -20.92
C GLY A 347 6.21 8.98 -19.42
N PRO A 348 7.02 9.70 -18.61
CA PRO A 348 6.84 9.74 -17.16
C PRO A 348 5.47 10.31 -16.75
N GLU A 349 4.86 11.13 -17.60
CA GLU A 349 3.50 11.66 -17.43
C GLU A 349 2.43 10.58 -17.37
N ASP A 350 2.59 9.47 -18.10
CA ASP A 350 1.65 8.35 -18.10
C ASP A 350 1.77 7.46 -16.83
N PHE A 351 2.76 7.75 -15.98
CA PHE A 351 3.02 7.07 -14.71
C PHE A 351 2.94 8.02 -13.53
N ALA A 352 2.37 9.21 -13.71
CA ALA A 352 1.96 10.03 -12.57
C ALA A 352 0.89 9.26 -11.76
N PHE A 353 0.82 9.50 -10.46
CA PHE A 353 -0.16 8.84 -9.61
C PHE A 353 -1.38 9.75 -9.43
N GLU A 354 -2.58 9.25 -9.73
CA GLU A 354 -3.84 10.01 -9.57
C GLU A 354 -4.67 9.53 -8.37
N ASP A 355 -4.46 8.29 -7.90
CA ASP A 355 -5.23 7.72 -6.78
C ASP A 355 -4.49 7.80 -5.43
N TYR A 356 -5.29 7.76 -4.36
CA TYR A 356 -4.85 7.91 -2.97
C TYR A 356 -4.35 6.61 -2.34
N PHE A 357 -4.89 5.47 -2.76
CA PHE A 357 -4.62 4.15 -2.19
C PHE A 357 -3.82 3.28 -3.16
N GLY A 358 -4.25 3.25 -4.42
CA GLY A 358 -3.68 2.44 -5.48
C GLY A 358 -2.69 3.20 -6.36
N ALA A 359 -2.03 2.46 -7.25
CA ALA A 359 -1.10 2.99 -8.24
C ALA A 359 -1.80 3.43 -9.54
N PHE A 360 -3.02 3.95 -9.43
CA PHE A 360 -3.77 4.34 -10.61
C PHE A 360 -3.16 5.55 -11.30
N ARG A 361 -3.28 5.54 -12.63
CA ARG A 361 -2.69 6.49 -13.55
C ARG A 361 -3.71 7.57 -13.95
N PRO A 362 -3.25 8.72 -14.48
CA PRO A 362 -4.12 9.80 -14.88
C PRO A 362 -5.14 9.35 -15.92
N THR A 363 -6.33 9.92 -15.87
CA THR A 363 -7.32 9.75 -16.94
C THR A 363 -6.71 10.14 -18.30
N GLY A 364 -6.68 9.21 -19.25
CA GLY A 364 -6.07 9.40 -20.57
C GLY A 364 -4.59 9.01 -20.68
N ALA A 365 -3.99 8.47 -19.60
CA ALA A 365 -2.67 7.84 -19.66
C ALA A 365 -2.66 6.71 -20.70
N ARG A 366 -1.56 6.63 -21.45
CA ARG A 366 -1.35 5.57 -22.43
C ARG A 366 -0.98 4.26 -21.74
N ASP A 367 -1.52 3.15 -22.25
CA ASP A 367 -1.20 1.83 -21.74
C ASP A 367 0.27 1.49 -21.97
N PHE A 368 0.93 1.01 -20.92
CA PHE A 368 2.30 0.53 -21.01
C PHE A 368 2.33 -0.78 -21.81
N THR A 369 2.69 -0.67 -23.09
CA THR A 369 2.81 -1.80 -24.00
C THR A 369 4.25 -1.95 -24.45
N VAL A 370 4.75 -3.18 -24.39
CA VAL A 370 6.09 -3.53 -24.87
C VAL A 370 5.94 -4.46 -26.07
N LEU A 371 6.45 -4.02 -27.23
CA LEU A 371 6.35 -4.74 -28.49
C LEU A 371 7.73 -5.24 -28.91
N ARG A 372 7.78 -6.42 -29.53
CA ARG A 372 9.01 -6.96 -30.10
C ARG A 372 9.38 -6.17 -31.34
N ALA A 373 10.65 -5.75 -31.46
CA ALA A 373 11.15 -5.11 -32.67
C ALA A 373 11.00 -6.07 -33.87
N LYS A 374 10.52 -5.55 -34.99
CA LYS A 374 10.52 -6.29 -36.25
C LYS A 374 11.96 -6.46 -36.71
N LYS A 375 12.39 -7.72 -36.88
CA LYS A 375 13.71 -8.07 -37.43
C LYS A 375 13.81 -7.72 -38.90
#